data_AF-S4UF88-F1
#
_entry.id   AF-S4UF88-F1
#
_cell.length_a   1.000
_cell.length_b   1.000
_cell.length_c   1.000
_cell.angle_alpha   90.00
_cell.angle_beta   90.00
_cell.angle_gamma   90.00
#
_symmetry.space_group_name_H-M   'P 1'
#
loop_
_entity.id
_entity.type
_entity.pdbx_description
1 polymer ?
#
loop_
_entity_poly.entity_id
_entity_poly.type
_entity_poly.pdbx_seq_one_letter_code
_entity_poly.pdbx_strand_id
1 'polypeptide(L)'
;QCHVEYYCGPKETLFFPWNNGLKVEQIEKTYDEHKFPDGSTFYDWVHGETGAHTLKAQHPEFELWSQGTHARAGVACADCHMP
;
A
#
# COMPACT_ATOMS: atom_id res chain seq x y z
N GLN A 1 -12.38 -2.55 -0.07
CA GLN A 1 -11.96 -3.95 -0.29
C GLN A 1 -10.86 -4.06 -1.34
N CYS A 2 -10.93 -3.35 -2.47
CA CYS A 2 -9.92 -3.45 -3.53
C CYS A 2 -9.20 -2.13 -3.86
N HIS A 3 -9.83 -0.98 -3.61
CA HIS A 3 -9.26 0.35 -3.78
C HIS A 3 -8.30 0.69 -2.64
N VAL A 4 -7.16 0.00 -2.64
CA VAL A 4 -6.14 -0.02 -1.59
C VAL A 4 -4.76 -0.20 -2.21
N GLU A 5 -3.73 0.16 -1.45
CA GLU A 5 -2.35 -0.28 -1.66
C GLU A 5 -2.21 -1.77 -1.34
N TYR A 6 -1.46 -2.50 -2.16
CA TYR A 6 -1.20 -3.92 -1.94
C TYR A 6 0.07 -4.40 -2.65
N TYR A 7 0.68 -5.45 -2.09
CA TYR A 7 1.56 -6.32 -2.87
C TYR A 7 0.77 -7.49 -3.47
N CYS A 8 0.94 -7.76 -4.76
CA CYS A 8 0.43 -8.96 -5.41
C CYS A 8 1.46 -9.45 -6.42
N GLY A 9 2.22 -10.46 -6.00
CA GLY A 9 3.27 -11.04 -6.81
C GLY A 9 3.50 -12.51 -6.47
N PRO A 10 4.40 -13.19 -7.18
CA PRO A 10 4.58 -14.63 -7.06
C PRO A 10 5.32 -15.06 -5.79
N LYS A 11 5.97 -14.13 -5.08
CA LYS A 11 6.86 -14.46 -3.94
C LYS A 11 6.13 -14.71 -2.64
N GLU A 12 4.92 -14.18 -2.47
CA GLU A 12 4.10 -14.41 -1.28
C GLU A 12 2.62 -14.13 -1.54
N THR A 13 1.80 -14.41 -0.53
CA THR A 13 0.36 -14.13 -0.60
C THR A 13 0.12 -12.63 -0.59
N LEU A 14 -0.90 -12.18 -1.34
CA LEU A 14 -1.32 -10.78 -1.33
C LEU A 14 -1.55 -10.28 0.09
N PHE A 15 -1.02 -9.09 0.39
CA PHE A 15 -1.22 -8.42 1.68
C PHE A 15 -1.37 -6.91 1.49
N PHE A 16 -1.96 -6.27 2.50
CA PHE A 16 -2.04 -4.81 2.60
C PHE A 16 -1.00 -4.34 3.62
N PRO A 17 -0.12 -3.37 3.29
CA PRO A 17 1.03 -3.00 4.12
C PRO A 17 0.65 -2.04 5.27
N TRP A 18 -0.41 -2.36 6.02
CA TRP A 18 -1.00 -1.46 7.01
C TRP A 18 -0.51 -1.69 8.45
N ASN A 19 0.49 -2.56 8.66
CA ASN A 19 0.96 -2.94 10.00
C ASN A 19 1.40 -1.74 10.85
N ASN A 20 2.00 -0.73 10.23
CA ASN A 20 2.42 0.51 10.90
C ASN A 20 1.41 1.68 10.73
N GLY A 21 0.32 1.48 9.99
CA GLY A 21 -0.70 2.50 9.68
C GLY A 21 -0.90 2.77 8.18
N LEU A 22 -1.66 3.82 7.84
CA LEU A 22 -2.10 4.11 6.46
C LEU A 22 -1.35 5.27 5.79
N LYS A 23 -0.45 5.95 6.50
CA LYS A 23 0.37 7.02 5.91
C LYS A 23 1.48 6.44 5.06
N VAL A 24 1.96 7.21 4.09
CA VAL A 24 3.04 6.77 3.19
C VAL A 24 4.29 6.35 3.97
N GLU A 25 4.69 7.11 4.99
CA GLU A 25 5.88 6.81 5.80
C GLU A 25 5.68 5.54 6.65
N GLN A 26 4.44 5.22 6.99
CA GLN A 26 4.10 4.01 7.76
C GLN A 26 4.07 2.77 6.85
N ILE A 27 3.56 2.93 5.64
CA ILE A 27 3.57 1.88 4.61
C ILE A 27 5.02 1.59 4.20
N GLU A 28 5.83 2.62 3.93
CA GLU A 28 7.26 2.48 3.62
C GLU A 28 8.00 1.74 4.74
N LYS A 29 7.79 2.14 6.00
CA LYS A 29 8.34 1.43 7.16
C LYS A 29 7.93 -0.05 7.21
N THR A 30 6.68 -0.35 6.88
CA THR A 30 6.20 -1.75 6.82
C THR A 30 6.98 -2.52 5.76
N TYR A 31 7.21 -1.95 4.59
CA TYR A 31 8.00 -2.59 3.54
C TYR A 31 9.49 -2.74 3.90
N ASP A 32 10.09 -1.76 4.57
CA ASP A 32 11.49 -1.84 5.04
C ASP A 32 11.70 -2.97 6.05
N GLU A 33 10.76 -3.14 6.97
CA GLU A 33 10.77 -4.19 7.99
C GLU A 33 10.40 -5.56 7.42
N HIS A 34 9.67 -5.60 6.31
CA HIS A 34 9.18 -6.82 5.70
C HIS A 34 10.29 -7.59 4.96
N LYS A 35 10.19 -8.91 5.05
CA LYS A 35 11.09 -9.86 4.39
C LYS A 35 10.21 -10.88 3.69
N PHE A 36 10.58 -11.24 2.46
CA PHE A 36 9.93 -12.34 1.77
C PHE A 36 10.13 -13.65 2.55
N PRO A 37 9.31 -14.68 2.31
CA PRO A 37 9.44 -15.98 2.97
C PRO A 37 10.82 -16.64 2.83
N ASP A 38 11.58 -16.30 1.79
CA ASP A 38 12.95 -16.76 1.57
C ASP A 38 14.02 -15.97 2.35
N GLY A 39 13.60 -14.98 3.16
CA GLY A 39 14.47 -14.12 3.97
C GLY A 39 15.06 -12.92 3.24
N SER A 40 14.77 -12.73 1.95
CA SER A 40 15.23 -11.57 1.20
C SER A 40 14.44 -10.30 1.57
N THR A 41 15.08 -9.13 1.48
CA THR A 41 14.42 -7.84 1.70
C THR A 41 13.31 -7.63 0.67
N PHE A 42 12.18 -7.08 1.13
CA PHE A 42 11.07 -6.77 0.25
C PHE A 42 11.42 -5.67 -0.76
N TYR A 43 11.04 -5.90 -2.01
CA TYR A 43 10.97 -4.93 -3.09
C TYR A 43 10.15 -5.54 -4.23
N ASP A 44 9.46 -4.72 -5.01
CA ASP A 44 8.64 -5.19 -6.12
C ASP A 44 9.49 -5.56 -7.34
N TRP A 45 10.43 -4.69 -7.71
CA TRP A 45 11.39 -4.96 -8.79
C TRP A 45 12.71 -4.21 -8.61
N VAL A 46 13.73 -4.65 -9.35
CA VAL A 46 14.99 -3.94 -9.51
C VAL A 46 14.89 -3.07 -10.76
N HIS A 47 15.08 -1.76 -10.61
CA HIS A 47 15.05 -0.82 -11.72
C HIS A 47 16.19 -1.12 -12.71
N GLY A 48 15.87 -1.37 -13.98
CA GLY A 48 16.82 -1.92 -14.96
C GLY A 48 18.02 -1.03 -15.28
N GLU A 49 17.89 0.29 -15.14
CA GLU A 49 18.96 1.24 -15.46
C GLU A 49 19.82 1.60 -14.24
N THR A 50 19.21 1.69 -13.06
CA THR A 50 19.85 2.24 -11.85
C THR A 50 20.23 1.15 -10.86
N GLY A 51 19.68 -0.06 -11.01
CA GLY A 51 19.81 -1.12 -10.03
C GLY A 51 19.04 -0.87 -8.72
N ALA A 52 18.21 0.18 -8.65
CA ALA A 52 17.49 0.52 -7.43
C ALA A 52 16.40 -0.53 -7.12
N HIS A 53 16.34 -0.97 -5.88
CA HIS A 53 15.19 -1.73 -5.37
C HIS A 53 14.01 -0.77 -5.23
N THR A 54 12.90 -1.07 -5.90
CA THR A 54 11.76 -0.14 -6.02
C THR A 54 10.49 -0.75 -5.45
N LEU A 55 9.67 0.11 -4.82
CA LEU A 55 8.32 -0.20 -4.36
C LEU A 55 7.31 0.33 -5.38
N LYS A 56 6.30 -0.47 -5.73
CA LYS A 56 5.20 -0.04 -6.60
C LYS A 56 4.02 0.30 -5.71
N ALA A 57 3.47 1.51 -5.86
CA ALA A 57 2.17 1.83 -5.27
C ALA A 57 1.02 1.50 -6.24
N GLN A 58 -0.12 1.07 -5.71
CA GLN A 58 -1.36 0.73 -6.42
C GLN A 58 -2.53 1.47 -5.77
N HIS A 59 -3.21 2.31 -6.56
CA HIS A 59 -4.50 2.95 -6.29
C HIS A 59 -4.94 2.98 -4.79
N PRO A 60 -4.25 3.79 -3.95
CA PRO A 60 -4.42 3.77 -2.51
C PRO A 60 -5.59 4.66 -2.07
N GLU A 61 -6.76 4.52 -2.70
CA GLU A 61 -7.87 5.45 -2.44
C GLU A 61 -8.39 5.33 -1.01
N PHE A 62 -8.44 4.13 -0.41
CA PHE A 62 -8.88 3.98 0.98
C PHE A 62 -7.94 4.69 1.95
N GLU A 63 -6.63 4.52 1.76
CA GLU A 63 -5.57 5.13 2.57
C GLU A 63 -5.59 6.65 2.44
N LEU A 64 -5.74 7.17 1.22
CA LEU A 64 -5.82 8.60 0.96
C LEU A 64 -7.13 9.21 1.48
N TRP A 65 -8.28 8.57 1.22
CA TRP A 65 -9.58 9.01 1.70
C TRP A 65 -9.62 9.09 3.23
N SER A 66 -9.06 8.09 3.92
CA SER A 66 -9.05 8.00 5.40
C SER A 66 -8.38 9.20 6.07
N GLN A 67 -7.55 9.95 5.34
CA GLN A 67 -6.82 11.13 5.82
C GLN A 67 -7.47 12.45 5.37
N GLY A 68 -8.54 12.40 4.56
CA GLY A 68 -9.22 13.55 3.98
C GLY A 68 -10.24 14.22 4.89
N THR A 69 -10.71 15.40 4.51
CA THR A 69 -11.80 16.13 5.20
C THR A 69 -13.13 15.39 5.15
N HIS A 70 -13.44 14.74 4.03
CA HIS A 70 -14.67 13.96 3.86
C HIS A 70 -14.77 12.81 4.88
N ALA A 71 -13.70 12.00 5.00
CA ALA A 71 -13.65 10.94 5.99
C ALA A 71 -13.75 11.48 7.43
N ARG A 72 -13.07 12.60 7.74
CA ARG A 72 -13.18 13.26 9.06
C ARG A 72 -14.59 13.77 9.37
N ALA A 73 -15.36 14.11 8.34
CA ALA A 73 -16.76 14.53 8.46
C ALA A 73 -17.76 13.35 8.45
N GLY A 74 -17.28 12.10 8.36
CA GLY A 74 -18.12 10.90 8.34
C GLY A 74 -18.71 10.54 6.96
N VAL A 75 -18.25 11.19 5.88
CA VAL A 75 -18.72 10.92 4.52
C VAL A 75 -18.01 9.68 3.95
N ALA A 76 -18.78 8.64 3.67
CA ALA A 76 -18.32 7.37 3.12
C ALA A 76 -18.20 7.40 1.59
N CYS A 77 -17.51 6.40 1.02
CA CYS A 77 -17.37 6.28 -0.43
C CYS A 77 -18.74 6.22 -1.15
N ALA A 78 -19.69 5.50 -0.56
CA ALA A 78 -21.03 5.30 -1.12
C ALA A 78 -21.82 6.60 -1.21
N ASP A 79 -21.62 7.55 -0.30
CA ASP A 79 -22.34 8.83 -0.28
C ASP A 79 -22.10 9.68 -1.53
N CYS A 80 -20.99 9.45 -2.26
CA CYS A 80 -20.69 10.12 -3.52
C CYS A 80 -20.72 9.18 -4.75
N HIS A 81 -20.33 7.92 -4.60
CA HIS A 81 -20.17 6.99 -5.72
C HIS A 81 -21.33 6.00 -5.90
N MET A 82 -22.30 5.97 -4.98
CA MET A 82 -23.51 5.13 -5.05
C MET A 82 -24.78 5.90 -4.60
N PRO A 83 -25.17 6.97 -5.31
CA PRO A 83 -26.36 7.75 -4.97
C PRO A 83 -27.67 7.02 -5.26
#